data_AF-A0A2G7GVD0-F1
#
_entry.id   AF-A0A2G7GVD0-F1
#
_cell.length_a   1.000
_cell.length_b   1.000
_cell.length_c   1.000
_cell.angle_alpha   90.00
_cell.angle_beta   90.00
_cell.angle_gamma   90.00
#
_symmetry.space_group_name_H-M   'P 1'
#
loop_
_entity.id
_entity.type
_entity.pdbx_description
1 polymer ?
#
loop_
_entity_poly.entity_id
_entity_poly.type
_entity_poly.pdbx_seq_one_letter_code
_entity_poly.pdbx_strand_id
1 'polypeptide(L)'
;MKGLPGMSAPPPVRRQLNAAGQSGTRGGWARRVTLAACLLSGAAAASGSVTVSFPLRGYLISSDAPNRVTLNTPWQEVSAAPQGRPHPLRRGYHAQLAPLRLPLSVPAGTPAGRYAAQVRALLFSCAAGARVCAARTVTLPVTLDVRADGRVLPALLSVTDADLRGGSLRP
;
A
#
# COMPACT_ATOMS: atom_id res chain seq x y z
N MET A 1 -42.65 -11.53 44.52
CA MET A 1 -43.84 -11.73 43.67
C MET A 1 -43.39 -12.18 42.28
N LYS A 2 -44.04 -13.22 41.74
CA LYS A 2 -43.92 -13.83 40.39
C LYS A 2 -42.57 -14.55 40.14
N GLY A 3 -42.45 -15.79 39.69
CA GLY A 3 -43.35 -16.87 39.26
C GLY A 3 -42.46 -17.92 38.56
N LEU A 4 -42.65 -19.20 38.85
CA LEU A 4 -42.07 -20.39 38.15
C LEU A 4 -42.63 -20.51 36.71
N PRO A 5 -42.31 -21.53 35.85
CA PRO A 5 -41.24 -22.57 35.79
C PRO A 5 -40.60 -22.64 34.36
N GLY A 6 -39.50 -23.37 34.08
CA GLY A 6 -39.45 -24.83 33.81
C GLY A 6 -38.78 -25.08 32.44
N MET A 7 -37.64 -25.76 32.36
CA MET A 7 -37.44 -27.17 31.89
C MET A 7 -36.37 -27.10 30.77
N SER A 8 -35.39 -27.98 30.56
CA SER A 8 -34.88 -29.19 31.21
C SER A 8 -33.45 -29.40 30.66
N ALA A 9 -32.55 -29.93 31.48
CA ALA A 9 -31.18 -30.30 31.08
C ALA A 9 -31.15 -31.71 30.43
N PRO A 10 -30.31 -31.95 29.40
CA PRO A 10 -29.98 -33.31 28.96
C PRO A 10 -28.74 -33.89 29.68
N PRO A 11 -28.66 -35.25 29.81
CA PRO A 11 -27.69 -35.98 30.64
C PRO A 11 -26.32 -36.25 29.97
N PRO A 12 -25.30 -36.72 30.73
CA PRO A 12 -23.96 -36.98 30.21
C PRO A 12 -23.84 -38.28 29.39
N VAL A 13 -23.02 -38.21 28.33
CA VAL A 13 -22.69 -39.32 27.41
C VAL A 13 -21.77 -40.33 28.10
N ARG A 14 -22.22 -41.59 28.14
CA ARG A 14 -21.47 -42.75 28.66
C ARG A 14 -20.62 -43.37 27.56
N ARG A 15 -19.33 -43.58 27.84
CA ARG A 15 -18.37 -44.38 27.05
C ARG A 15 -18.86 -45.83 26.90
N GLN A 16 -18.65 -46.40 25.71
CA GLN A 16 -18.36 -47.82 25.53
C GLN A 16 -17.27 -48.00 24.47
N LEU A 17 -16.12 -48.53 24.91
CA LEU A 17 -15.15 -49.22 24.06
C LEU A 17 -15.68 -50.63 23.79
N ASN A 18 -15.50 -51.16 22.58
CA ASN A 18 -14.99 -52.51 22.37
C ASN A 18 -14.55 -52.74 20.92
N ALA A 19 -13.59 -53.65 20.79
CA ALA A 19 -12.61 -53.76 19.74
C ALA A 19 -12.94 -54.83 18.67
N ALA A 20 -12.04 -54.86 17.68
CA ALA A 20 -11.65 -55.96 16.79
C ALA A 20 -12.50 -56.25 15.53
N GLY A 21 -11.79 -56.26 14.40
CA GLY A 21 -12.29 -56.71 13.11
C GLY A 21 -11.36 -56.35 11.94
N GLN A 22 -10.12 -56.86 11.93
CA GLN A 22 -9.31 -56.95 10.71
C GLN A 22 -9.79 -58.14 9.87
N SER A 23 -9.95 -57.96 8.56
CA SER A 23 -9.66 -58.93 7.48
C SER A 23 -10.54 -58.63 6.26
N GLY A 24 -9.93 -58.52 5.07
CA GLY A 24 -10.69 -58.56 3.81
C GLY A 24 -10.14 -57.67 2.70
N THR A 25 -8.92 -57.94 2.24
CA THR A 25 -8.48 -57.53 0.90
C THR A 25 -9.18 -58.38 -0.16
N ARG A 26 -9.81 -57.76 -1.16
CA ARG A 26 -9.88 -58.26 -2.55
C ARG A 26 -10.46 -57.19 -3.47
N GLY A 27 -9.79 -57.01 -4.61
CA GLY A 27 -9.92 -55.87 -5.49
C GLY A 27 -11.23 -55.79 -6.27
N GLY A 28 -11.60 -54.55 -6.57
CA GLY A 28 -12.60 -54.19 -7.56
C GLY A 28 -12.10 -52.96 -8.29
N TRP A 29 -11.78 -53.13 -9.58
CA TRP A 29 -11.41 -52.06 -10.49
C TRP A 29 -12.62 -51.15 -10.71
N ALA A 30 -12.58 -49.93 -10.19
CA ALA A 30 -13.50 -48.87 -10.57
C ALA A 30 -12.70 -47.64 -11.00
N ARG A 31 -12.69 -47.45 -12.32
CA ARG A 31 -12.18 -46.28 -13.03
C ARG A 31 -12.97 -45.02 -12.65
N ARG A 32 -12.24 -43.90 -12.50
CA ARG A 32 -12.66 -42.49 -12.59
C ARG A 32 -13.57 -42.05 -11.43
N VAL A 33 -13.21 -41.04 -10.64
CA VAL A 33 -13.33 -39.63 -11.00
C VAL A 33 -12.13 -38.82 -10.47
N THR A 34 -11.42 -38.20 -11.41
CA THR A 34 -10.53 -37.05 -11.17
C THR A 34 -11.40 -35.79 -11.02
N LEU A 35 -10.89 -34.78 -10.29
CA LEU A 35 -11.43 -33.41 -10.06
C LEU A 35 -12.09 -33.29 -8.67
N ALA A 36 -11.62 -32.45 -7.75
CA ALA A 36 -11.07 -31.13 -7.98
C ALA A 36 -9.68 -30.97 -7.35
N ALA A 37 -8.66 -30.75 -8.19
CA ALA A 37 -7.60 -29.85 -7.78
C ALA A 37 -8.29 -28.51 -7.52
N CYS A 38 -8.42 -28.14 -6.25
CA CYS A 38 -8.71 -26.77 -5.87
C CYS A 38 -7.50 -25.96 -6.36
N LEU A 39 -7.54 -25.53 -7.62
CA LEU A 39 -6.68 -24.50 -8.15
C LEU A 39 -7.06 -23.24 -7.38
N LEU A 40 -6.53 -23.10 -6.15
CA LEU A 40 -6.20 -21.80 -5.63
C LEU A 40 -5.14 -21.26 -6.59
N SER A 41 -5.61 -20.68 -7.69
CA SER A 41 -4.90 -19.59 -8.35
C SER A 41 -4.81 -18.48 -7.30
N GLY A 42 -3.89 -18.63 -6.36
CA GLY A 42 -3.41 -17.53 -5.55
C GLY A 42 -2.80 -16.57 -6.54
N ALA A 43 -3.60 -15.65 -7.05
CA ALA A 43 -3.13 -14.58 -7.91
C ALA A 43 -2.00 -13.90 -7.14
N ALA A 44 -0.78 -13.97 -7.67
CA ALA A 44 0.38 -13.44 -6.97
C ALA A 44 0.13 -11.96 -6.62
N ALA A 45 0.62 -11.53 -5.46
CA ALA A 45 0.58 -10.12 -5.10
C ALA A 45 1.29 -9.32 -6.20
N ALA A 46 0.59 -8.32 -6.73
CA ALA A 46 1.12 -7.48 -7.79
C ALA A 46 2.03 -6.40 -7.18
N SER A 47 3.09 -6.02 -7.90
CA SER A 47 4.01 -4.99 -7.43
C SER A 47 4.33 -3.96 -8.52
N GLY A 48 4.71 -2.77 -8.09
CA GLY A 48 5.09 -1.68 -8.96
C GLY A 48 5.70 -0.52 -8.19
N SER A 49 5.70 0.67 -8.79
CA SER A 49 6.18 1.87 -8.11
C SER A 49 5.64 3.14 -8.74
N VAL A 50 5.50 4.17 -7.91
CA VAL A 50 5.26 5.56 -8.35
C VAL A 50 6.55 6.35 -8.16
N THR A 51 7.01 7.04 -9.20
CA THR A 51 8.16 7.92 -9.11
C THR A 51 7.70 9.37 -9.05
N VAL A 52 8.25 10.13 -8.11
CA VAL A 52 7.99 11.56 -7.93
C VAL A 52 9.27 12.33 -8.21
N SER A 53 9.22 13.19 -9.22
CA SER A 53 10.32 14.08 -9.60
C SER A 53 10.11 15.48 -9.04
N PHE A 54 11.20 16.22 -8.83
CA PHE A 54 11.18 17.56 -8.26
C PHE A 54 11.97 18.52 -9.16
N PRO A 55 11.47 18.89 -10.35
CA PRO A 55 12.12 19.85 -11.24
C PRO A 55 11.96 21.29 -10.72
N LEU A 56 12.39 21.53 -9.49
CA LEU A 56 12.30 22.83 -8.81
C LEU A 56 13.44 23.73 -9.27
N ARG A 57 13.13 24.99 -9.57
CA ARG A 57 14.12 26.00 -9.98
C ARG A 57 14.05 27.23 -9.08
N GLY A 58 12.85 27.61 -8.68
CA GLY A 58 12.60 28.76 -7.82
C GLY A 58 12.56 28.43 -6.33
N TYR A 59 12.74 27.18 -5.93
CA TYR A 59 12.59 26.73 -4.54
C TYR A 59 13.76 25.88 -4.07
N LEU A 60 14.16 26.11 -2.82
CA LEU A 60 15.06 25.25 -2.05
C LEU A 60 14.27 24.48 -1.02
N ILE A 61 14.65 23.23 -0.77
CA ILE A 61 14.02 22.36 0.23
C ILE A 61 14.96 22.22 1.42
N SER A 62 14.49 22.51 2.62
CA SER A 62 15.30 22.36 3.85
C SER A 62 15.70 20.89 4.02
N SER A 63 16.96 20.59 4.29
CA SER A 63 17.43 19.21 4.55
C SER A 63 17.12 18.73 5.97
N ASP A 64 17.00 19.68 6.90
CA ASP A 64 16.89 19.39 8.34
C ASP A 64 15.42 19.31 8.79
N ALA A 65 14.51 19.70 7.91
CA ALA A 65 13.07 19.64 8.15
C ALA A 65 12.49 18.25 7.85
N PRO A 66 11.35 17.88 8.47
CA PRO A 66 10.71 16.58 8.28
C PRO A 66 9.94 16.50 6.96
N ASN A 67 10.64 16.65 5.83
CA ASN A 67 10.06 16.49 4.49
C ASN A 67 9.57 15.06 4.29
N ARG A 68 8.39 14.92 3.71
CA ARG A 68 7.75 13.61 3.52
C ARG A 68 6.93 13.59 2.25
N VAL A 69 7.06 12.52 1.48
CA VAL A 69 6.16 12.21 0.38
C VAL A 69 5.46 10.91 0.70
N THR A 70 4.14 10.94 0.63
CA THR A 70 3.25 9.84 0.99
C THR A 70 2.42 9.46 -0.22
N LEU A 71 2.49 8.19 -0.62
CA LEU A 71 1.59 7.58 -1.60
C LEU A 71 0.45 6.90 -0.83
N ASN A 72 -0.77 7.37 -1.08
CA ASN A 72 -2.01 6.78 -0.59
C ASN A 72 -2.68 6.02 -1.72
N THR A 73 -2.85 4.72 -1.52
CA THR A 73 -3.56 3.83 -2.45
C THR A 73 -4.72 3.17 -1.72
N PRO A 74 -5.64 2.49 -2.44
CA PRO A 74 -6.71 1.74 -1.79
C PRO A 74 -6.24 0.61 -0.87
N TRP A 75 -4.98 0.17 -1.00
CA TRP A 75 -4.46 -1.01 -0.30
C TRP A 75 -3.41 -0.70 0.74
N GLN A 76 -2.69 0.42 0.60
CA GLN A 76 -1.58 0.77 1.45
C GLN A 76 -1.28 2.27 1.41
N GLU A 77 -0.63 2.73 2.49
CA GLU A 77 0.04 4.00 2.59
C GLU A 77 1.56 3.77 2.66
N VAL A 78 2.32 4.45 1.81
CA VAL A 78 3.79 4.35 1.79
C VAL A 78 4.38 5.75 1.84
N SER A 79 5.32 5.97 2.77
CA SER A 79 5.96 7.27 2.95
C SER A 79 7.48 7.16 2.85
N ALA A 80 8.11 8.15 2.22
CA ALA A 80 9.55 8.30 2.21
C ALA A 80 9.97 9.78 2.26
N ALA A 81 11.16 10.03 2.80
CA ALA A 81 11.76 11.36 2.80
C ALA A 81 12.46 11.61 1.46
N PRO A 82 12.20 12.74 0.77
CA PRO A 82 12.96 13.10 -0.40
C PRO A 82 14.40 13.41 -0.01
N GLN A 83 15.35 12.98 -0.84
CA GLN A 83 16.77 13.20 -0.65
C GLN A 83 17.32 14.03 -1.81
N GLY A 84 18.44 14.69 -1.62
CA GLY A 84 18.97 15.57 -2.66
C GLY A 84 20.39 16.02 -2.44
N ARG A 85 20.93 16.69 -3.45
CA ARG A 85 22.24 17.34 -3.38
C ARG A 85 22.15 18.60 -2.53
N PRO A 86 23.04 18.78 -1.53
CA PRO A 86 23.09 20.00 -0.73
C PRO A 86 23.32 21.25 -1.60
N HIS A 87 22.79 22.39 -1.16
CA HIS A 87 23.02 23.68 -1.81
C HIS A 87 24.41 24.22 -1.45
N PRO A 88 25.24 24.65 -2.43
CA PRO A 88 26.65 24.97 -2.19
C PRO A 88 26.84 26.15 -1.22
N LEU A 89 25.94 27.14 -1.24
CA LEU A 89 26.06 28.36 -0.43
C LEU A 89 25.10 28.42 0.77
N ARG A 90 24.11 27.52 0.83
CA ARG A 90 23.06 27.55 1.86
C ARG A 90 23.02 26.19 2.52
N ARG A 91 23.84 26.03 3.57
CA ARG A 91 23.85 24.81 4.39
C ARG A 91 22.45 24.58 4.98
N GLY A 92 22.06 23.32 5.13
CA GLY A 92 20.72 22.95 5.60
C GLY A 92 19.64 22.96 4.51
N TYR A 93 20.01 23.05 3.22
CA TYR A 93 19.09 23.02 2.08
C TYR A 93 19.60 22.12 0.96
N HIS A 94 18.67 21.53 0.21
CA HIS A 94 18.93 20.87 -1.06
C HIS A 94 18.74 21.84 -2.22
N ALA A 95 19.72 21.90 -3.13
CA ALA A 95 19.60 22.60 -4.40
C ALA A 95 18.81 21.80 -5.44
N GLN A 96 18.93 20.47 -5.37
CA GLN A 96 18.24 19.56 -6.28
C GLN A 96 17.87 18.29 -5.53
N LEU A 97 16.59 17.94 -5.53
CA LEU A 97 16.13 16.65 -5.02
C LEU A 97 16.29 15.58 -6.10
N ALA A 98 16.68 14.38 -5.67
CA ALA A 98 16.65 13.20 -6.52
C ALA A 98 15.20 12.74 -6.73
N PRO A 99 14.88 12.11 -7.88
CA PRO A 99 13.59 11.44 -8.05
C PRO A 99 13.37 10.41 -6.95
N LEU A 100 12.20 10.47 -6.32
CA LEU A 100 11.83 9.58 -5.23
C LEU A 100 10.95 8.46 -5.76
N ARG A 101 11.35 7.22 -5.54
CA ARG A 101 10.58 6.03 -5.92
C ARG A 101 9.83 5.48 -4.71
N LEU A 102 8.51 5.42 -4.80
CA LEU A 102 7.62 4.87 -3.78
C LEU A 102 7.17 3.46 -4.23
N PRO A 103 7.57 2.40 -3.51
CA PRO A 103 7.17 1.05 -3.86
C PRO A 103 5.68 0.84 -3.66
N LEU A 104 5.09 0.04 -4.55
CA LEU A 104 3.68 -0.31 -4.53
C LEU A 104 3.52 -1.83 -4.40
N SER A 105 2.71 -2.25 -3.44
CA SER A 105 2.24 -3.62 -3.28
C SER A 105 0.73 -3.65 -3.42
N VAL A 106 0.24 -4.60 -4.21
CA VAL A 106 -1.18 -4.78 -4.51
C VAL A 106 -1.58 -6.17 -4.03
N PRO A 107 -2.64 -6.31 -3.22
CA PRO A 107 -3.08 -7.59 -2.71
C PRO A 107 -3.36 -8.59 -3.82
N ALA A 108 -3.04 -9.85 -3.53
CA ALA A 108 -3.45 -11.00 -4.32
C ALA A 108 -4.96 -10.95 -4.63
N GLY A 109 -5.33 -11.25 -5.87
CA GLY A 109 -6.74 -11.28 -6.30
C GLY A 109 -7.35 -9.92 -6.65
N THR A 110 -6.56 -8.84 -6.63
CA THR A 110 -7.00 -7.53 -7.14
C THR A 110 -7.28 -7.64 -8.64
N PRO A 111 -8.48 -7.26 -9.12
CA PRO A 111 -8.78 -7.27 -10.55
C PRO A 111 -7.87 -6.35 -11.36
N ALA A 112 -7.67 -6.68 -12.63
CA ALA A 112 -7.04 -5.73 -13.56
C ALA A 112 -7.95 -4.51 -13.73
N GLY A 113 -7.36 -3.31 -13.75
CA GLY A 113 -8.13 -2.08 -13.84
C GLY A 113 -7.36 -0.83 -13.41
N ARG A 114 -8.08 0.30 -13.43
CA ARG A 114 -7.56 1.60 -13.02
C ARG A 114 -8.04 1.93 -11.61
N TYR A 115 -7.09 2.25 -10.74
CA TYR A 115 -7.35 2.57 -9.35
C TYR A 115 -6.92 4.00 -9.04
N ALA A 116 -7.79 4.75 -8.38
CA ALA A 116 -7.47 6.09 -7.90
C ALA A 116 -6.49 5.99 -6.71
N ALA A 117 -5.47 6.83 -6.75
CA ALA A 117 -4.49 7.01 -5.69
C ALA A 117 -4.08 8.48 -5.60
N GLN A 118 -3.36 8.83 -4.56
CA GLN A 118 -2.90 10.20 -4.32
C GLN A 118 -1.48 10.20 -3.81
N VAL A 119 -0.70 11.16 -4.27
CA VAL A 119 0.60 11.49 -3.69
C VAL A 119 0.49 12.80 -2.94
N ARG A 120 0.82 12.79 -1.65
CA ARG A 120 0.89 13.97 -0.80
C ARG A 120 2.36 14.26 -0.47
N ALA A 121 2.85 15.43 -0.84
CA ALA A 121 4.18 15.90 -0.50
C ALA A 121 4.09 17.04 0.52
N LEU A 122 4.61 16.81 1.73
CA LEU A 122 4.89 17.83 2.73
C LEU A 122 6.35 18.26 2.58
N LEU A 123 6.56 19.48 2.09
CA LEU A 123 7.89 20.01 1.81
C LEU A 123 8.10 21.34 2.53
N PHE A 124 9.19 21.46 3.27
CA PHE A 124 9.62 22.70 3.90
C PHE A 124 10.49 23.45 2.91
N SER A 125 9.86 24.40 2.22
CA SER A 125 10.42 25.05 1.05
C SER A 125 10.63 26.54 1.29
N CYS A 126 11.65 27.10 0.65
CA CYS A 126 11.92 28.54 0.65
C CYS A 126 12.10 28.98 -0.80
N ALA A 127 11.40 30.03 -1.20
CA ALA A 127 11.65 30.63 -2.50
C ALA A 127 13.11 31.10 -2.58
N ALA A 128 13.73 30.97 -3.74
CA ALA A 128 15.08 31.44 -4.01
C ALA A 128 15.12 32.96 -3.84
N GLY A 129 15.64 33.42 -2.69
CA GLY A 129 15.65 34.84 -2.29
C GLY A 129 14.83 35.16 -1.04
N ALA A 130 13.92 34.26 -0.62
CA ALA A 130 13.19 34.42 0.63
C ALA A 130 14.06 34.04 1.83
N ARG A 131 13.96 34.84 2.90
CA ARG A 131 14.60 34.57 4.20
C ARG A 131 13.82 33.56 5.04
N VAL A 132 12.53 33.37 4.77
CA VAL A 132 11.63 32.50 5.53
C VAL A 132 11.22 31.30 4.69
N CYS A 133 11.25 30.13 5.30
CA CYS A 133 10.79 28.88 4.72
C CYS A 133 9.42 28.54 5.28
N ALA A 134 8.60 27.85 4.49
CA ALA A 134 7.26 27.46 4.90
C ALA A 134 6.98 25.99 4.60
N ALA A 135 6.19 25.37 5.47
CA ALA A 135 5.65 24.05 5.23
C ALA A 135 4.57 24.13 4.14
N ARG A 136 4.81 23.48 3.01
CA ARG A 136 3.87 23.38 1.88
C ARG A 136 3.38 21.95 1.75
N THR A 137 2.07 21.79 1.66
CA THR A 137 1.46 20.53 1.27
C THR A 137 1.00 20.60 -0.18
N VAL A 138 1.50 19.67 -0.99
CA VAL A 138 1.05 19.43 -2.37
C VAL A 138 0.35 18.08 -2.42
N THR A 139 -0.82 18.02 -3.05
CA THR A 139 -1.55 16.77 -3.29
C THR A 139 -1.74 16.59 -4.78
N LEU A 140 -1.21 15.49 -5.32
CA LEU A 140 -1.28 15.13 -6.73
C LEU A 140 -2.13 13.86 -6.90
N PRO A 141 -3.20 13.89 -7.70
CA PRO A 141 -3.91 12.67 -8.05
C PRO A 141 -3.03 11.79 -8.96
N VAL A 142 -3.13 10.48 -8.81
CA VAL A 142 -2.48 9.51 -9.69
C VAL A 142 -3.41 8.33 -9.94
N THR A 143 -3.37 7.80 -11.16
CA THR A 143 -4.12 6.60 -11.52
C THR A 143 -3.14 5.45 -11.68
N LEU A 144 -3.38 4.37 -10.93
CA LEU A 144 -2.60 3.15 -10.98
C LEU A 144 -3.28 2.17 -11.94
N ASP A 145 -2.54 1.67 -12.93
CA ASP A 145 -3.03 0.67 -13.90
C ASP A 145 -2.51 -0.70 -13.50
N VAL A 146 -3.39 -1.53 -12.93
CA VAL A 146 -3.12 -2.92 -12.55
C VAL A 146 -3.44 -3.81 -13.73
N ARG A 147 -2.45 -4.57 -14.17
CA ARG A 147 -2.52 -5.45 -15.32
C ARG A 147 -2.91 -6.87 -14.89
N ALA A 148 -3.52 -7.61 -15.81
CA ALA A 148 -3.95 -9.00 -15.57
C ALA A 148 -2.77 -9.96 -15.30
N ASP A 149 -1.54 -9.58 -15.67
CA ASP A 149 -0.32 -10.33 -15.40
C ASP A 149 0.27 -10.05 -14.00
N GLY A 150 -0.44 -9.31 -13.14
CA GLY A 150 -0.01 -9.01 -11.78
C GLY A 150 1.06 -7.91 -11.71
N ARG A 151 1.15 -7.03 -12.70
CA ARG A 151 2.04 -5.85 -12.65
C ARG A 151 1.24 -4.57 -12.49
N VAL A 152 1.85 -3.58 -11.84
CA VAL A 152 1.34 -2.20 -11.88
C VAL A 152 2.23 -1.38 -12.79
N LEU A 153 1.63 -0.68 -13.77
CA LEU A 153 2.39 0.19 -14.65
C LEU A 153 3.05 1.33 -13.83
N PRO A 154 4.33 1.65 -14.13
CA PRO A 154 4.99 2.78 -13.48
C PRO A 154 4.23 4.08 -13.74
N ALA A 155 4.00 4.86 -12.68
CA ALA A 155 3.48 6.21 -12.79
C ALA A 155 4.58 7.23 -12.44
N LEU A 156 4.65 8.31 -13.21
CA LEU A 156 5.57 9.41 -13.00
C LEU A 156 4.79 10.68 -12.68
N LEU A 157 5.14 11.34 -11.59
CA LEU A 157 4.58 12.63 -11.19
C LEU A 157 5.71 13.64 -11.01
N SER A 158 5.37 14.92 -11.09
CA SER A 158 6.31 16.00 -10.81
C SER A 158 5.72 16.99 -9.82
N VAL A 159 6.50 17.36 -8.81
CA VAL A 159 6.23 18.50 -7.94
C VAL A 159 7.07 19.66 -8.46
N THR A 160 6.39 20.70 -8.94
CA THR A 160 6.97 21.86 -9.63
C THR A 160 6.90 23.11 -8.76
N ASP A 161 7.55 24.18 -9.20
CA ASP A 161 7.46 25.50 -8.55
C ASP A 161 6.02 26.03 -8.50
N ALA A 162 5.16 25.67 -9.46
CA ALA A 162 3.75 26.06 -9.46
C ALA A 162 2.99 25.39 -8.30
N ASP A 163 3.25 24.11 -8.07
CA ASP A 163 2.64 23.34 -6.99
C ASP A 163 3.02 23.89 -5.61
N LEU A 164 4.26 24.36 -5.44
CA LEU A 164 4.71 24.97 -4.19
C LEU A 164 4.17 26.39 -3.98
N ARG A 165 3.90 27.14 -5.06
CA ARG A 165 3.21 28.45 -4.99
C ARG A 165 1.74 28.29 -4.59
N GLY A 166 1.04 27.35 -5.21
CA GLY A 166 -0.38 27.07 -4.96
C GLY A 166 -0.65 26.12 -3.78
N GLY A 167 0.39 25.45 -3.28
CA GLY A 167 0.28 24.49 -2.18
C GLY A 167 -0.21 25.14 -0.90
N SER A 168 -1.09 24.43 -0.19
CA SER A 168 -1.65 24.92 1.06
C SER A 168 -0.56 25.03 2.12
N LEU A 169 -0.52 26.18 2.79
CA LEU A 169 0.31 26.44 3.94
C LEU A 169 -0.31 25.75 5.15
N ARG A 170 0.49 24.99 5.89
CA ARG A 170 0.11 24.63 7.26
C ARG A 170 0.75 25.64 8.23
N PRO A 171 -0.03 26.21 9.17
CA PRO A 171 0.51 27.01 10.27
C PRO A 171 1.37 26.16 11.21
#